data_AF-A0A7K4CT40-F1
#
_entry.id   AF-A0A7K4CT40-F1
#
_cell.length_a   1.000
_cell.length_b   1.000
_cell.length_c   1.000
_cell.angle_alpha   90.00
_cell.angle_beta   90.00
_cell.angle_gamma   90.00
#
_symmetry.space_group_name_H-M   'P 1'
#
loop_
_entity.id
_entity.type
_entity.pdbx_description
1 polymer ?
#
loop_
_entity_poly.entity_id
_entity_poly.type
_entity_poly.pdbx_seq_one_letter_code
_entity_poly.pdbx_strand_id
1 'polypeptide(L)'
;MTVVKTSDKEAIEKLQAKITLRLGKKISQQETLDLCINYAAEHLDELLIRIKVLPRIDPDKAKAIKNKFEKYRGTPYDVNATFGSAYDNDAYSV
;
A
#
# COMPACT_ATOMS: atom_id res chain seq x y z
N MET A 1 -16.98 -23.00 -8.84
CA MET A 1 -15.97 -22.56 -7.86
C MET A 1 -15.07 -21.55 -8.51
N THR A 2 -15.18 -20.28 -8.13
CA THR A 2 -14.33 -19.21 -8.66
C THR A 2 -12.95 -19.35 -8.01
N VAL A 3 -11.93 -19.65 -8.82
CA VAL A 3 -10.55 -19.79 -8.32
C VAL A 3 -10.01 -18.40 -8.03
N VAL A 4 -9.87 -18.06 -6.76
CA VAL A 4 -9.21 -16.82 -6.34
C VAL A 4 -7.71 -16.96 -6.62
N LYS A 5 -7.17 -16.16 -7.55
CA LYS A 5 -5.75 -16.15 -7.89
C LYS A 5 -4.96 -15.35 -6.85
N THR A 6 -4.73 -15.94 -5.68
CA THR A 6 -3.85 -15.39 -4.65
C THR A 6 -2.44 -15.94 -4.82
N SER A 7 -1.44 -15.07 -4.69
CA SER A 7 -0.02 -15.42 -4.84
C SER A 7 0.46 -16.44 -3.81
N ASP A 8 -0.20 -16.49 -2.64
CA ASP A 8 0.17 -17.35 -1.51
C ASP A 8 -0.99 -18.25 -1.08
N LYS A 9 -1.29 -19.25 -1.91
CA LYS A 9 -2.38 -20.21 -1.66
C LYS A 9 -2.14 -21.05 -0.40
N GLU A 10 -0.88 -21.36 -0.10
CA GLU A 10 -0.49 -22.16 1.07
C GLU A 10 -0.81 -21.43 2.38
N ALA A 11 -0.60 -20.11 2.43
CA ALA A 11 -0.94 -19.31 3.60
C ALA A 11 -2.45 -19.36 3.93
N ILE A 12 -3.31 -19.30 2.91
CA ILE A 12 -4.77 -19.37 3.07
C ILE A 12 -5.20 -20.75 3.56
N GLU A 13 -4.64 -21.82 2.99
CA GLU A 13 -4.95 -23.19 3.42
C GLU A 13 -4.53 -23.44 4.87
N LYS A 14 -3.35 -22.94 5.28
CA LYS A 14 -2.89 -23.00 6.67
C LYS A 14 -3.79 -22.22 7.62
N LEU A 15 -4.24 -21.03 7.21
CA LEU A 15 -5.17 -20.22 8.01
C LEU A 15 -6.53 -20.92 8.18
N GLN A 16 -7.09 -21.43 7.08
CA GLN A 16 -8.34 -22.18 7.08
C GLN A 16 -8.26 -23.42 7.99
N ALA A 17 -7.16 -24.17 7.94
CA ALA A 17 -6.94 -25.33 8.81
C ALA A 17 -6.89 -24.93 10.30
N LYS A 18 -6.17 -23.86 10.64
CA LYS A 18 -6.12 -23.33 12.01
C LYS A 18 -7.50 -22.92 12.52
N ILE A 19 -8.27 -22.19 11.71
CA ILE A 19 -9.63 -21.78 12.08
C ILE A 19 -10.51 -23.00 12.25
N THR A 20 -10.45 -23.97 11.33
CA THR A 20 -11.23 -25.22 11.40
C THR A 20 -10.93 -26.00 12.67
N LEU A 21 -9.65 -26.13 13.06
CA LEU A 21 -9.25 -26.82 14.29
C LEU A 21 -9.73 -26.10 15.56
N ARG A 22 -9.84 -24.77 15.54
CA ARG A 22 -10.31 -23.98 16.67
C ARG A 22 -11.84 -23.93 16.77
N LEU A 23 -12.52 -23.80 15.64
CA LEU A 23 -13.97 -23.70 15.56
C LEU A 23 -14.66 -25.08 15.60
N GLY A 24 -13.93 -26.15 15.30
CA GLY A 24 -14.48 -27.51 15.14
C GLY A 24 -15.36 -27.68 13.89
N LYS A 25 -15.43 -26.67 13.02
CA LYS A 25 -16.26 -26.66 11.81
C LYS A 25 -15.40 -26.27 10.61
N LYS A 26 -15.56 -27.02 9.51
CA LYS A 26 -14.93 -26.70 8.23
C LYS A 26 -15.61 -25.47 7.63
N ILE A 27 -14.83 -24.40 7.45
CA ILE A 27 -15.22 -23.21 6.70
C ILE A 27 -14.65 -23.29 5.28
N SER A 28 -15.29 -22.64 4.32
CA SER A 28 -14.77 -22.55 2.95
C SER A 28 -13.64 -21.52 2.83
N GLN A 29 -12.86 -21.61 1.75
CA GLN A 29 -11.82 -20.62 1.46
C GLN A 29 -12.42 -19.22 1.21
N GLN A 30 -13.58 -19.15 0.56
CA GLN A 30 -14.29 -17.88 0.33
C GLN A 30 -14.72 -17.25 1.66
N GLU A 31 -15.39 -18.01 2.53
CA GLU A 31 -15.77 -17.52 3.87
C GLU A 31 -14.55 -17.08 4.70
N THR A 32 -13.42 -17.79 4.57
CA THR A 32 -12.18 -17.42 5.25
C THR A 32 -11.67 -16.05 4.76
N LEU A 33 -11.70 -15.82 3.45
CA LEU A 33 -11.29 -14.55 2.85
C LEU A 33 -12.26 -13.41 3.20
N ASP A 34 -13.56 -13.66 3.14
CA ASP A 34 -14.58 -12.67 3.49
C ASP A 34 -14.42 -12.21 4.93
N LEU A 35 -14.17 -13.14 5.86
CA LEU A 35 -13.88 -12.82 7.26
C LEU A 35 -12.59 -12.00 7.40
N CYS A 36 -11.53 -12.34 6.65
CA CYS A 36 -10.28 -11.58 6.68
C CYS A 36 -10.47 -10.15 6.17
N ILE A 37 -11.25 -9.97 5.10
CA ILE A 37 -11.53 -8.65 4.53
C ILE A 37 -12.34 -7.81 5.52
N ASN A 38 -13.39 -8.38 6.11
CA ASN A 38 -14.21 -7.70 7.10
C ASN A 38 -13.39 -7.30 8.34
N TYR A 39 -12.59 -8.23 8.87
CA TYR A 39 -11.68 -7.94 9.98
C TYR A 39 -10.66 -6.85 9.62
N ALA A 40 -10.07 -6.90 8.42
CA ALA A 40 -9.13 -5.89 7.97
C ALA A 40 -9.78 -4.51 7.79
N ALA A 41 -11.06 -4.45 7.39
CA ALA A 41 -11.82 -3.22 7.29
C ALA A 41 -12.12 -2.61 8.67
N GLU A 42 -12.46 -3.44 9.67
CA GLU A 42 -12.67 -3.02 11.06
C GLU A 42 -11.36 -2.55 11.73
N HIS A 43 -10.23 -3.16 11.36
CA HIS A 43 -8.90 -2.89 11.91
C HIS A 43 -7.97 -2.17 10.91
N LEU A 44 -8.52 -1.21 10.17
CA LEU A 44 -7.81 -0.53 9.08
C LEU A 44 -6.49 0.11 9.53
N ASP A 45 -6.46 0.74 10.70
CA ASP A 45 -5.25 1.40 11.20
C ASP A 45 -4.10 0.41 11.43
N GLU A 46 -4.39 -0.76 12.00
CA GLU A 46 -3.39 -1.82 12.18
C GLU A 46 -2.90 -2.36 10.85
N LEU A 47 -3.82 -2.50 9.88
CA LEU A 47 -3.49 -2.93 8.53
C LEU A 47 -2.56 -1.90 7.85
N LEU A 48 -2.87 -0.61 7.97
CA LEU A 48 -2.06 0.47 7.42
C LEU A 48 -0.66 0.50 8.02
N ILE A 49 -0.51 0.24 9.32
CA ILE A 49 0.80 0.10 9.98
C ILE A 49 1.60 -1.07 9.38
N ARG A 50 0.95 -2.22 9.14
CA ARG A 50 1.58 -3.42 8.56
C ARG A 50 1.95 -3.26 7.09
N ILE A 51 1.13 -2.56 6.30
CA ILE A 51 1.40 -2.24 4.88
C ILE A 51 2.58 -1.28 4.75
N LYS A 52 2.79 -0.44 5.76
CA LYS A 52 3.76 0.64 5.71
C LYS A 52 5.09 0.25 6.36
N VAL A 53 6.01 -0.18 5.50
CA VAL A 53 7.33 0.45 5.49
C VAL A 53 7.13 1.90 5.04
N LEU A 54 6.50 2.74 5.87
CA LEU A 54 6.55 4.17 5.67
C LEU A 54 8.04 4.52 5.70
N PRO A 55 8.61 5.20 4.68
CA PRO A 55 9.94 5.75 4.84
C PRO A 55 9.87 6.69 6.04
N ARG A 56 10.42 6.26 7.18
CA ARG A 56 10.62 7.14 8.33
C ARG A 56 11.45 8.30 7.80
N ILE A 57 10.89 9.51 7.90
CA ILE A 57 11.64 10.72 7.62
C ILE A 57 12.66 10.84 8.75
N ASP A 58 13.86 10.38 8.46
CA ASP A 58 15.02 10.60 9.30
C ASP A 58 15.29 12.12 9.41
N PRO A 59 15.76 12.63 10.57
CA PRO A 59 16.08 14.05 10.72
C PRO A 59 16.99 14.60 9.61
N ASP A 60 17.90 13.78 9.08
CA ASP A 60 18.79 14.18 7.99
C ASP A 60 18.06 14.29 6.64
N LYS A 61 17.10 13.39 6.39
CA LYS A 61 16.21 13.50 5.22
C LYS A 61 15.31 14.74 5.32
N ALA A 62 14.79 15.05 6.50
CA ALA A 62 14.01 16.26 6.74
C ALA A 62 14.82 17.54 6.46
N LYS A 63 16.08 17.60 6.94
CA LYS A 63 16.99 18.71 6.64
C LYS A 63 17.29 18.82 5.15
N ALA A 64 17.53 17.70 4.47
CA ALA A 64 17.79 17.70 3.03
C ALA A 64 16.59 18.24 2.22
N ILE A 65 15.37 17.84 2.60
CA ILE A 65 14.14 18.36 1.99
C ILE A 65 14.00 19.87 2.23
N LYS A 66 14.22 20.32 3.47
CA LYS A 66 14.16 21.75 3.81
C LYS A 66 15.20 22.58 3.04
N ASN A 67 16.44 22.10 2.94
CA ASN A 67 17.50 22.80 2.22
C ASN A 67 17.22 22.88 0.71
N LYS A 68 16.67 21.80 0.11
CA LYS A 68 16.23 21.84 -1.28
C LYS A 68 15.08 22.84 -1.47
N PHE A 69 14.10 22.83 -0.57
CA PHE A 69 12.97 23.75 -0.63
C PHE A 69 13.42 25.21 -0.57
N GLU A 70 14.29 25.58 0.39
CA GLU A 70 14.83 26.95 0.48
C GLU A 70 15.68 27.32 -0.74
N LYS A 71 16.46 26.38 -1.29
CA LYS A 71 17.29 26.63 -2.47
C LYS A 71 16.48 26.95 -3.73
N TYR A 72 15.33 26.31 -3.90
CA TYR A 72 14.45 26.49 -5.05
C TYR A 72 13.23 27.38 -4.72
N ARG A 73 13.28 28.09 -3.58
CA ARG A 73 12.20 28.98 -3.18
C ARG A 73 12.20 30.19 -4.11
N GLY A 74 11.15 30.30 -4.92
CA GLY A 74 10.98 31.41 -5.86
C GLY A 74 11.68 31.21 -7.22
N THR A 75 12.18 30.01 -7.54
CA THR A 75 12.54 29.72 -8.93
C THR A 75 11.27 29.72 -9.79
N PRO A 76 11.21 30.54 -10.86
CA PRO A 76 10.09 30.52 -11.78
C PRO A 76 9.99 29.18 -12.49
N TYR A 77 8.77 28.81 -12.84
CA TYR A 77 8.50 27.59 -13.59
C TYR A 77 9.12 27.69 -15.00
N ASP A 78 9.86 26.67 -15.41
CA ASP A 78 10.41 26.60 -16.77
C ASP A 78 9.37 25.98 -17.71
N VAL A 79 8.83 26.81 -18.59
CA VAL A 79 7.80 26.42 -19.56
C VAL A 79 8.35 25.43 -20.60
N ASN A 80 9.67 25.33 -20.77
CA ASN A 80 10.30 24.41 -21.70
C ASN A 80 10.80 23.11 -21.03
N ALA A 81 10.45 22.87 -19.77
CA ALA A 81 10.83 21.65 -19.07
C ALA A 81 10.22 20.42 -19.76
N THR A 82 11.05 19.43 -20.07
CA THR A 82 10.60 18.15 -20.62
C THR A 82 10.55 17.10 -19.53
N PHE A 83 9.41 16.42 -19.41
CA PHE A 83 9.20 15.36 -18.44
C PHE A 83 9.34 13.98 -19.10
N GLY A 84 9.87 13.00 -18.35
CA GLY A 84 10.11 11.66 -18.88
C GLY A 84 8.85 10.82 -19.12
N SER A 85 7.69 11.26 -18.62
CA SER A 85 6.39 10.61 -18.77
C SER A 85 5.47 11.46 -19.65
N ALA A 86 4.72 10.81 -20.55
CA ALA A 86 3.73 11.48 -21.38
C ALA A 86 2.62 12.15 -20.54
N TYR A 87 2.23 11.51 -19.43
CA TYR A 87 1.23 12.05 -18.51
C TYR A 87 1.71 13.31 -17.78
N ASP A 88 2.99 13.34 -17.40
CA ASP A 88 3.55 14.49 -16.69
C ASP A 88 3.73 15.69 -17.64
N ASN A 89 4.07 15.46 -18.91
CA ASN A 89 4.09 16.53 -19.90
C ASN A 89 2.69 17.15 -20.10
N ASP A 90 1.62 16.35 -20.13
CA ASP A 90 0.25 16.84 -20.27
C ASP A 90 -0.22 17.61 -19.03
N ALA A 91 0.06 17.10 -17.83
CA ALA A 91 -0.39 17.71 -16.58
C ALA A 91 0.33 19.03 -16.23
N TYR A 92 1.57 19.22 -16.71
CA TYR A 92 2.41 20.35 -16.35
C TYR A 92 2.83 21.23 -17.54
N SER A 93 2.39 20.94 -18.76
CA SER A 93 2.50 21.92 -19.85
C SER A 93 1.48 23.04 -19.60
N VAL A 94 1.96 24.27 -19.47
CA VAL A 94 1.15 25.49 -19.33
C VAL A 94 0.99 26.16 -20.69
#